data_AF-K0VVQ0-F1
#
_entry.id   AF-K0VVQ0-F1
#
_cell.length_a   1.000
_cell.length_b   1.000
_cell.length_c   1.000
_cell.angle_alpha   90.00
_cell.angle_beta   90.00
_cell.angle_gamma   90.00
#
_symmetry.space_group_name_H-M   'P 1'
#
loop_
_entity.id
_entity.type
_entity.pdbx_description
1 polymer ?
#
loop_
_entity_poly.entity_id
_entity_poly.type
_entity_poly.pdbx_seq_one_letter_code
_entity_poly.pdbx_strand_id
1 'polypeptide(L)'
;MRKNSTRVGPGYPQVVVLVGATGDLSRRKLLTGLFHLTNAGFIPGCRIIGVSLDDIDADAFRTIARDSLDKFLTRKFSQSEWEAFAASLDYVPLAAGANALKEAVDRAEEALGAETRRVHYLSVPPSAALPAVQLLAQAELTERSRIIMEKPFGTDLASAVELNKKLHEVFDEKQIFRIDHFLGKEPAQNILAFRFANGLFEPIWNRNFIDHVQIDVPETLGLSTRAAFYETTGAYRDMVVTHLFQILAFMAMEPPTALEPAPISEEKNKVFRSMLPIEPRDVVRGQYIGYRKEPGVDPESDTDTFIALKCAIDNWRWAGVPFYLRTGKRMAEGQRIISIAFREPPKSMFPAGSGVGAQGPDHLTFDLADASKVSLSFYGKRPGPGFRLDKLSLQFAMSETGLIGEVLEAYERLILDAMRGDHTLFTTAEGIERLWEVSQPLLDNPPPVRLYDQGGWGPKSIHQLIAPHAWRLPFERAWRDAAKRD
;
A
#
# COMPACT_ATOMS: atom_id res chain seq x y z
N MET A 1 33.03 5.11 -14.48
CA MET A 1 32.88 3.70 -14.07
C MET A 1 31.43 3.29 -14.31
N ARG A 2 31.15 2.47 -15.32
CA ARG A 2 29.81 1.90 -15.55
C ARG A 2 29.51 0.97 -14.36
N LYS A 3 28.62 1.38 -13.45
CA LYS A 3 28.10 0.48 -12.41
C LYS A 3 27.35 -0.64 -13.15
N ASN A 4 27.82 -1.89 -12.98
CA ASN A 4 27.11 -3.09 -13.43
C ASN A 4 25.73 -3.14 -12.72
N SER A 5 24.68 -2.57 -13.31
CA SER A 5 23.29 -2.66 -12.83
C SER A 5 22.55 -3.88 -13.39
N THR A 6 23.24 -4.77 -14.11
CA THR A 6 22.67 -5.91 -14.86
C THR A 6 21.94 -6.97 -14.02
N ARG A 7 21.78 -6.78 -12.70
CA ARG A 7 20.96 -7.65 -11.84
C ARG A 7 19.73 -7.00 -11.19
N VAL A 8 19.52 -5.69 -11.31
CA VAL A 8 18.43 -5.00 -10.57
C VAL A 8 17.29 -4.51 -11.48
N GLY A 9 17.54 -4.38 -12.78
CA GLY A 9 16.57 -3.90 -13.78
C GLY A 9 15.81 -4.99 -14.53
N PRO A 10 14.81 -4.63 -15.36
CA PRO A 10 14.19 -5.58 -16.29
C PRO A 10 15.20 -6.03 -17.36
N GLY A 11 15.03 -7.26 -17.87
CA GLY A 11 15.95 -7.85 -18.85
C GLY A 11 15.87 -7.27 -20.27
N TYR A 12 14.84 -6.48 -20.55
CA TYR A 12 14.54 -5.94 -21.89
C TYR A 12 14.26 -4.43 -21.81
N PRO A 13 14.53 -3.66 -22.87
CA PRO A 13 14.01 -2.30 -23.02
C PRO A 13 12.47 -2.28 -22.95
N GLN A 14 11.93 -1.16 -22.46
CA GLN A 14 10.50 -1.02 -22.16
C GLN A 14 9.87 0.07 -23.04
N VAL A 15 8.69 -0.21 -23.59
CA VAL A 15 7.78 0.82 -24.11
C VAL A 15 6.63 0.97 -23.12
N VAL A 16 6.51 2.15 -22.53
CA VAL A 16 5.45 2.49 -21.57
C VAL A 16 4.34 3.21 -22.30
N VAL A 17 3.13 2.65 -22.28
CA VAL A 17 1.92 3.38 -22.69
C VAL A 17 1.25 3.89 -21.42
N LEU A 18 1.29 5.21 -21.23
CA LEU A 18 0.73 5.86 -20.04
C LEU A 18 -0.65 6.44 -20.39
N VAL A 19 -1.72 5.72 -20.04
CA VAL A 19 -3.09 6.18 -20.28
C VAL A 19 -3.52 7.09 -19.14
N GLY A 20 -4.10 8.25 -19.46
CA GLY A 20 -4.35 9.33 -18.50
C GLY A 20 -3.09 10.17 -18.22
N ALA A 21 -2.18 10.29 -19.20
CA ALA A 21 -0.85 10.89 -19.01
C ALA A 21 -0.85 12.35 -18.52
N THR A 22 -1.93 13.09 -18.75
CA THR A 22 -2.05 14.49 -18.34
C THR A 22 -2.73 14.68 -16.98
N GLY A 23 -3.20 13.59 -16.34
CA GLY A 23 -3.91 13.59 -15.06
C GLY A 23 -3.02 13.89 -13.85
N ASP A 24 -3.64 14.19 -12.70
CA ASP A 24 -2.93 14.61 -11.48
C ASP A 24 -1.96 13.54 -10.94
N LEU A 25 -2.37 12.26 -10.92
CA LEU A 25 -1.50 11.15 -10.49
C LEU A 25 -0.26 11.04 -11.39
N SER A 26 -0.46 11.11 -12.71
CA SER A 26 0.63 11.07 -13.69
C SER A 26 1.65 12.17 -13.43
N ARG A 27 1.20 13.42 -13.32
CA ARG A 27 2.06 14.58 -13.08
C ARG A 27 2.81 14.49 -11.75
N ARG A 28 2.13 14.10 -10.66
CA ARG A 28 2.74 14.10 -9.33
C ARG A 28 3.71 12.93 -9.11
N LYS A 29 3.39 11.75 -9.65
CA LYS A 29 4.03 10.48 -9.24
C LYS A 29 4.59 9.65 -10.39
N LEU A 30 3.91 9.56 -11.54
CA LEU A 30 4.31 8.63 -12.59
C LEU A 30 5.40 9.22 -13.49
N LEU A 31 5.24 10.46 -13.96
CA LEU A 31 6.26 11.12 -14.77
C LEU A 31 7.55 11.36 -13.99
N THR A 32 7.43 11.79 -12.72
CA THR A 32 8.55 11.95 -11.80
C THR A 32 9.24 10.62 -11.51
N GLY A 33 8.48 9.54 -11.28
CA GLY A 33 9.03 8.23 -11.03
C GLY A 33 9.70 7.60 -12.26
N LEU A 34 9.07 7.70 -13.45
CA LEU A 34 9.65 7.23 -14.70
C LEU A 34 10.96 7.96 -15.03
N PHE A 35 11.01 9.29 -14.84
CA PHE A 35 12.24 10.07 -14.99
C PHE A 35 13.36 9.56 -14.08
N HIS A 36 13.05 9.28 -12.81
CA HIS A 36 14.03 8.75 -11.88
C HIS A 36 14.55 7.37 -12.32
N LEU A 37 13.64 6.46 -12.70
CA LEU A 37 14.01 5.10 -13.11
C LEU A 37 14.88 5.08 -14.38
N THR A 38 14.60 5.96 -15.35
CA THR A 38 15.40 6.05 -16.58
C THR A 38 16.79 6.62 -16.32
N ASN A 39 16.90 7.64 -15.46
CA ASN A 39 18.19 8.30 -15.19
C ASN A 39 19.08 7.52 -14.22
N ALA A 40 18.49 6.79 -13.27
CA ALA A 40 19.24 5.96 -12.34
C ALA A 40 19.85 4.70 -13.00
N GLY A 41 19.54 4.43 -14.28
CA GLY A 41 20.07 3.29 -15.02
C GLY A 41 19.48 1.94 -14.58
N PHE A 42 18.29 1.96 -13.97
CA PHE A 42 17.55 0.75 -13.62
C PHE A 42 16.90 0.10 -14.83
N ILE A 43 16.67 0.84 -15.92
CA ILE A 43 16.01 0.34 -17.14
C ILE A 43 17.01 0.40 -18.29
N PRO A 44 17.23 -0.70 -19.06
CA PRO A 44 18.22 -0.73 -20.14
C PRO A 44 17.88 0.19 -21.33
N GLY A 45 16.61 0.60 -21.46
CA GLY A 45 16.12 1.57 -22.43
C GLY A 45 14.62 1.77 -22.24
N CYS A 46 14.12 2.98 -22.42
CA CYS A 46 12.71 3.30 -22.19
C CYS A 46 12.18 4.30 -23.23
N ARG A 47 10.98 4.06 -23.74
CA ARG A 47 10.17 5.03 -24.50
C ARG A 47 8.83 5.16 -23.81
N ILE A 48 8.29 6.38 -23.71
CA ILE A 48 7.04 6.64 -23.00
C ILE A 48 6.08 7.33 -23.97
N ILE A 49 4.93 6.72 -24.20
CA ILE A 49 3.85 7.25 -25.04
C ILE A 49 2.71 7.64 -24.11
N GLY A 50 2.52 8.95 -23.95
CA GLY A 50 1.38 9.49 -23.22
C GLY A 50 0.10 9.38 -24.06
N VAL A 51 -0.99 8.94 -23.43
CA VAL A 51 -2.32 8.90 -24.04
C VAL A 51 -3.29 9.60 -23.09
N SER A 52 -4.01 10.61 -23.58
CA SER A 52 -5.05 11.29 -22.81
C SER A 52 -6.12 11.92 -23.69
N LEU A 53 -7.16 12.46 -23.08
CA LEU A 53 -8.26 13.15 -23.77
C LEU A 53 -7.83 14.47 -24.43
N ASP A 54 -6.78 15.10 -23.90
CA ASP A 54 -6.29 16.39 -24.39
C ASP A 54 -5.77 16.29 -25.82
N ASP A 55 -6.24 17.18 -26.69
CA ASP A 55 -5.78 17.32 -28.07
C ASP A 55 -4.52 18.21 -28.10
N ILE A 56 -3.40 17.60 -27.74
CA ILE A 56 -2.07 18.23 -27.68
C ILE A 56 -1.06 17.39 -28.47
N ASP A 57 0.06 18.00 -28.82
CA ASP A 57 1.18 17.30 -29.45
C ASP A 57 2.23 16.82 -28.43
N ALA A 58 3.27 16.15 -28.93
CA ALA A 58 4.36 15.64 -28.10
C ALA A 58 5.18 16.76 -27.41
N ASP A 59 5.29 17.95 -27.99
CA ASP A 59 6.04 19.07 -27.41
C ASP A 59 5.29 19.71 -26.24
N ALA A 60 3.98 19.85 -26.36
CA ALA A 60 3.11 20.23 -25.26
C ALA A 60 3.15 19.17 -24.13
N PHE A 61 3.17 17.88 -24.46
CA PHE A 61 3.32 16.83 -23.45
C PHE A 61 4.69 16.87 -22.75
N ARG A 62 5.78 17.13 -23.48
CA ARG A 62 7.11 17.37 -22.89
C ARG A 62 7.09 18.57 -21.94
N THR A 63 6.40 19.64 -22.29
CA THR A 63 6.25 20.81 -21.40
C THR A 63 5.54 20.43 -20.11
N ILE A 64 4.43 19.67 -20.19
CA ILE A 64 3.73 19.15 -19.00
C ILE A 64 4.65 18.27 -18.14
N ALA A 65 5.45 17.41 -18.75
CA ALA A 65 6.41 16.58 -18.04
C ALA A 65 7.48 17.43 -17.34
N ARG A 66 8.01 18.47 -18.00
CA ARG A 66 8.98 19.41 -17.41
C ARG A 66 8.42 20.09 -16.17
N ASP A 67 7.23 20.68 -16.28
CA ASP A 67 6.55 21.36 -15.19
C ASP A 67 6.29 20.42 -14.00
N SER A 68 5.97 19.16 -14.30
CA SER A 68 5.77 18.12 -13.30
C SER A 68 7.05 17.82 -12.53
N LEU A 69 8.19 17.69 -13.22
CA LEU A 69 9.49 17.49 -12.58
C LEU A 69 9.88 18.70 -11.73
N ASP A 70 9.78 19.93 -12.27
CA ASP A 70 10.17 21.14 -11.56
C ASP A 70 9.32 21.37 -10.29
N LYS A 71 8.05 20.93 -10.28
CA LYS A 71 7.13 21.12 -9.15
C LYS A 71 7.17 20.01 -8.10
N PHE A 72 7.32 18.75 -8.52
CA PHE A 72 7.09 17.60 -7.64
C PHE A 72 8.33 16.74 -7.40
N LEU A 73 9.35 16.82 -8.25
CA LEU A 73 10.58 16.07 -8.03
C LEU A 73 11.41 16.77 -6.95
N THR A 74 11.73 16.04 -5.88
CA THR A 74 12.55 16.55 -4.78
C THR A 74 14.05 16.47 -5.07
N ARG A 75 14.44 15.60 -6.01
CA ARG A 75 15.82 15.35 -6.43
C ARG A 75 16.25 16.36 -7.48
N LYS A 76 17.46 16.92 -7.35
CA LYS A 76 18.04 17.79 -8.38
C LYS A 76 18.42 16.97 -9.61
N PHE A 77 18.28 17.57 -10.78
CA PHE A 77 18.69 17.01 -12.05
C PHE A 77 19.30 18.07 -12.96
N SER A 78 20.13 17.62 -13.88
CA SER A 78 20.83 18.41 -14.89
C SER A 78 19.98 18.61 -16.15
N GLN A 79 20.34 19.61 -16.95
CA GLN A 79 19.68 19.87 -18.22
C GLN A 79 19.84 18.69 -19.21
N SER A 80 21.00 18.02 -19.22
CA SER A 80 21.24 16.85 -20.08
C SER A 80 20.38 15.64 -19.69
N GLU A 81 20.13 15.44 -18.39
CA GLU A 81 19.22 14.38 -17.91
C GLU A 81 17.77 14.65 -18.35
N TRP A 82 17.36 15.92 -18.32
CA TRP A 82 16.07 16.33 -18.87
C TRP A 82 15.98 16.09 -20.38
N GLU A 83 16.96 16.54 -21.16
CA GLU A 83 16.95 16.40 -22.61
C GLU A 83 16.89 14.93 -23.05
N ALA A 84 17.64 14.06 -22.38
CA ALA A 84 17.59 12.62 -22.60
C ALA A 84 16.20 12.03 -22.31
N PHE A 85 15.57 12.44 -21.20
CA PHE A 85 14.22 11.99 -20.87
C PHE A 85 13.18 12.55 -21.84
N ALA A 86 13.20 13.84 -22.15
CA ALA A 86 12.28 14.49 -23.07
C ALA A 86 12.31 13.87 -24.47
N ALA A 87 13.49 13.47 -24.94
CA ALA A 87 13.65 12.75 -26.19
C ALA A 87 12.96 11.37 -26.19
N SER A 88 12.77 10.75 -25.02
CA SER A 88 12.07 9.46 -24.84
C SER A 88 10.54 9.57 -24.82
N LEU A 89 10.01 10.79 -24.66
CA LEU A 89 8.57 11.05 -24.58
C LEU A 89 7.95 11.22 -25.98
N ASP A 90 6.77 10.66 -26.16
CA ASP A 90 5.86 10.88 -27.27
C ASP A 90 4.42 10.98 -26.76
N TYR A 91 3.48 11.43 -27.58
CA TYR A 91 2.08 11.60 -27.19
C TYR A 91 1.12 11.25 -28.32
N VAL A 92 0.02 10.57 -27.97
CA VAL A 92 -1.08 10.25 -28.88
C VAL A 92 -2.40 10.69 -28.23
N PRO A 93 -3.13 11.67 -28.80
CA PRO A 93 -4.46 12.01 -28.33
C PRO A 93 -5.40 10.80 -28.42
N LEU A 94 -6.24 10.59 -27.41
CA LEU A 94 -7.18 9.46 -27.38
C LEU A 94 -8.12 9.46 -28.61
N ALA A 95 -8.47 10.65 -29.11
CA ALA A 95 -9.30 10.84 -30.29
C ALA A 95 -8.66 10.31 -31.60
N ALA A 96 -7.33 10.15 -31.65
CA ALA A 96 -6.62 9.58 -32.80
C ALA A 96 -6.86 8.06 -32.96
N GLY A 97 -7.32 7.39 -31.90
CA GLY A 97 -7.75 5.99 -31.94
C GLY A 97 -6.61 4.97 -31.91
N ALA A 98 -7.01 3.70 -32.00
CA ALA A 98 -6.13 2.55 -31.78
C ALA A 98 -4.98 2.43 -32.80
N ASN A 99 -5.23 2.75 -34.08
CA ASN A 99 -4.23 2.66 -35.14
C ASN A 99 -3.06 3.64 -34.90
N ALA A 100 -3.37 4.89 -34.56
CA ALA A 100 -2.35 5.89 -34.26
C ALA A 100 -1.50 5.51 -33.04
N LEU A 101 -2.14 4.91 -32.02
CA LEU A 101 -1.43 4.38 -30.85
C LEU A 101 -0.50 3.23 -31.23
N LYS A 102 -0.97 2.28 -32.05
CA LYS A 102 -0.15 1.18 -32.56
C LYS A 102 1.07 1.69 -33.31
N GLU A 103 0.89 2.62 -34.24
CA GLU A 103 1.99 3.20 -35.01
C GLU A 103 3.03 3.92 -34.13
N ALA A 104 2.58 4.62 -33.09
CA ALA A 104 3.49 5.27 -32.14
C ALA A 104 4.30 4.25 -31.33
N VAL A 105 3.68 3.15 -30.91
CA VAL A 105 4.37 2.05 -30.22
C VAL A 105 5.35 1.35 -31.14
N ASP A 106 4.98 1.06 -32.38
CA ASP A 106 5.86 0.39 -33.34
C ASP A 106 7.11 1.24 -33.62
N ARG A 107 6.96 2.56 -33.83
CA ARG A 107 8.10 3.50 -33.95
C ARG A 107 8.99 3.51 -32.70
N ALA A 108 8.38 3.46 -31.52
CA ALA A 108 9.12 3.44 -30.26
C ALA A 108 9.91 2.13 -30.08
N GLU A 109 9.35 0.98 -30.48
CA GLU A 109 10.03 -0.31 -30.45
C GLU A 109 11.18 -0.37 -31.45
N GLU A 110 10.97 0.12 -32.68
CA GLU A 110 12.01 0.22 -33.71
C GLU A 110 13.19 1.08 -33.24
N ALA A 111 12.92 2.22 -32.61
CA ALA A 111 13.96 3.12 -32.08
C ALA A 111 14.81 2.49 -30.97
N LEU A 112 14.28 1.49 -30.23
CA LEU A 112 15.02 0.75 -29.22
C LEU A 112 15.92 -0.35 -29.83
N GLY A 113 15.65 -0.79 -31.07
CA GLY A 113 16.53 -1.67 -31.85
C GLY A 113 16.78 -3.05 -31.25
N ALA A 114 15.99 -3.47 -30.26
CA ALA A 114 16.16 -4.71 -29.51
C ALA A 114 14.79 -5.34 -29.22
N GLU A 115 14.79 -6.57 -28.70
CA GLU A 115 13.56 -7.18 -28.20
C GLU A 115 13.00 -6.34 -27.04
N THR A 116 11.81 -5.77 -27.24
CA THR A 116 11.13 -4.92 -26.26
C THR A 116 10.10 -5.71 -25.45
N ARG A 117 9.72 -5.12 -24.30
CA ARG A 117 8.49 -5.44 -23.56
C ARG A 117 7.66 -4.18 -23.39
N ARG A 118 6.36 -4.34 -23.23
CA ARG A 118 5.41 -3.23 -23.08
C ARG A 118 4.88 -3.17 -21.66
N VAL A 119 4.72 -1.96 -21.14
CA VAL A 119 4.02 -1.72 -19.86
C VAL A 119 2.94 -0.69 -20.10
N HIS A 120 1.69 -1.09 -19.89
CA HIS A 120 0.53 -0.22 -20.01
C HIS A 120 0.15 0.24 -18.61
N TYR A 121 0.32 1.53 -18.31
CA TYR A 121 -0.09 2.09 -17.02
C TYR A 121 -1.43 2.80 -17.17
N LEU A 122 -2.45 2.33 -16.45
CA LEU A 122 -3.77 2.95 -16.44
C LEU A 122 -3.92 3.94 -15.30
N SER A 123 -3.57 5.20 -15.55
CA SER A 123 -3.76 6.33 -14.64
C SER A 123 -5.08 7.06 -14.93
N VAL A 124 -6.18 6.30 -14.96
CA VAL A 124 -7.51 6.77 -15.37
C VAL A 124 -8.56 6.52 -14.28
N PRO A 125 -9.67 7.26 -14.25
CA PRO A 125 -10.78 6.95 -13.35
C PRO A 125 -11.36 5.55 -13.65
N PRO A 126 -12.05 4.91 -12.68
CA PRO A 126 -12.53 3.53 -12.81
C PRO A 126 -13.42 3.30 -14.03
N SER A 127 -14.28 4.26 -14.36
CA SER A 127 -15.16 4.19 -15.54
C SER A 127 -14.41 4.14 -16.88
N ALA A 128 -13.15 4.59 -16.92
CA ALA A 128 -12.31 4.61 -18.10
C ALA A 128 -11.32 3.44 -18.17
N ALA A 129 -11.18 2.63 -17.12
CA ALA A 129 -10.22 1.54 -17.07
C ALA A 129 -10.51 0.45 -18.14
N LEU A 130 -11.75 -0.03 -18.21
CA LEU A 130 -12.16 -1.03 -19.21
C LEU A 130 -12.12 -0.50 -20.65
N PRO A 131 -12.61 0.73 -20.95
CA PRO A 131 -12.38 1.35 -22.25
C PRO A 131 -10.90 1.44 -22.65
N ALA A 132 -10.00 1.74 -21.71
CA ALA A 132 -8.56 1.76 -21.97
C ALA A 132 -8.00 0.37 -22.29
N VAL A 133 -8.46 -0.67 -21.59
CA VAL A 133 -8.12 -2.07 -21.89
C VAL A 133 -8.57 -2.45 -23.31
N GLN A 134 -9.78 -2.06 -23.69
CA GLN A 134 -10.30 -2.31 -25.04
C GLN A 134 -9.51 -1.57 -26.12
N LEU A 135 -9.11 -0.32 -25.87
CA LEU A 135 -8.23 0.43 -26.77
C LEU A 135 -6.91 -0.32 -27.02
N LEU A 136 -6.29 -0.83 -25.96
CA LEU A 136 -5.03 -1.60 -26.07
C LEU A 136 -5.22 -2.90 -26.85
N ALA A 137 -6.36 -3.58 -26.68
CA ALA A 137 -6.72 -4.77 -27.44
C ALA A 137 -6.92 -4.45 -28.93
N GLN A 138 -7.68 -3.39 -29.25
CA GLN A 138 -7.91 -2.93 -30.62
C GLN A 138 -6.64 -2.47 -31.32
N ALA A 139 -5.67 -1.94 -30.57
CA ALA A 139 -4.35 -1.55 -31.07
C ALA A 139 -3.40 -2.76 -31.19
N GLU A 140 -3.82 -3.98 -30.85
CA GLU A 140 -3.00 -5.20 -30.87
C GLU A 140 -1.74 -5.09 -29.99
N LEU A 141 -1.85 -4.37 -28.86
CA LEU A 141 -0.73 -4.09 -27.96
C LEU A 141 -0.66 -5.01 -26.73
N THR A 142 -1.43 -6.10 -26.71
CA THR A 142 -1.58 -6.99 -25.55
C THR A 142 -0.46 -8.03 -25.44
N GLU A 143 0.13 -8.44 -26.56
CA GLU A 143 1.27 -9.36 -26.55
C GLU A 143 2.54 -8.72 -25.99
N ARG A 144 3.38 -9.54 -25.34
CA ARG A 144 4.64 -9.11 -24.69
C ARG A 144 4.47 -7.92 -23.74
N SER A 145 3.27 -7.77 -23.18
CA SER A 145 2.88 -6.63 -22.38
C SER A 145 2.45 -7.00 -20.97
N ARG A 146 2.47 -6.00 -20.10
CA ARG A 146 1.90 -6.04 -18.76
C ARG A 146 1.06 -4.79 -18.57
N ILE A 147 0.00 -4.91 -17.79
CA ILE A 147 -0.93 -3.83 -17.51
C ILE A 147 -0.93 -3.53 -16.01
N ILE A 148 -0.71 -2.28 -15.66
CA ILE A 148 -0.75 -1.76 -14.30
C ILE A 148 -2.06 -1.02 -14.12
N MET A 149 -2.80 -1.38 -13.07
CA MET A 149 -4.12 -0.83 -12.78
C MET A 149 -4.17 -0.21 -11.38
N GLU A 150 -4.81 0.95 -11.31
CA GLU A 150 -5.13 1.62 -10.05
C GLU A 150 -6.43 1.09 -9.44
N LYS A 151 -6.55 1.24 -8.12
CA LYS A 151 -7.79 0.98 -7.37
C LYS A 151 -8.89 1.97 -7.77
N PRO A 152 -10.18 1.65 -7.51
CA PRO A 152 -10.76 0.43 -6.92
C PRO A 152 -10.78 -0.80 -7.85
N PHE A 153 -10.63 -1.99 -7.24
CA PHE A 153 -10.81 -3.28 -7.89
C PHE A 153 -12.17 -3.88 -7.49
N GLY A 154 -13.23 -3.27 -8.00
CA GLY A 154 -14.61 -3.50 -7.54
C GLY A 154 -14.96 -2.70 -6.28
N THR A 155 -16.26 -2.68 -5.96
CA THR A 155 -16.84 -2.04 -4.77
C THR A 155 -17.60 -3.04 -3.88
N ASP A 156 -17.73 -4.26 -4.37
CA ASP A 156 -18.35 -5.44 -3.78
C ASP A 156 -17.86 -6.68 -4.57
N LEU A 157 -18.31 -7.87 -4.16
CA LEU A 157 -17.90 -9.11 -4.81
C LEU A 157 -18.33 -9.18 -6.27
N ALA A 158 -19.57 -8.81 -6.58
CA ALA A 158 -20.13 -8.93 -7.92
C ALA A 158 -19.38 -8.06 -8.94
N SER A 159 -19.14 -6.80 -8.58
CA SER A 159 -18.38 -5.85 -9.41
C SER A 159 -16.90 -6.24 -9.55
N ALA A 160 -16.28 -6.83 -8.52
CA ALA A 160 -14.91 -7.32 -8.60
C ALA A 160 -14.79 -8.53 -9.55
N VAL A 161 -15.69 -9.49 -9.44
CA VAL A 161 -15.76 -10.67 -10.34
C VAL A 161 -16.02 -10.21 -11.78
N GLU A 162 -16.95 -9.28 -12.00
CA GLU A 162 -17.24 -8.75 -13.34
C GLU A 162 -16.02 -8.03 -13.94
N LEU A 163 -15.34 -7.18 -13.14
CA LEU A 163 -14.13 -6.49 -13.56
C LEU A 163 -13.04 -7.50 -13.95
N ASN A 164 -12.73 -8.47 -13.09
CA ASN A 164 -11.70 -9.47 -13.37
C ASN A 164 -12.03 -10.32 -14.59
N LYS A 165 -13.30 -10.73 -14.76
CA LYS A 165 -13.74 -11.45 -15.96
C LYS A 165 -13.45 -10.64 -17.23
N LYS A 166 -13.84 -9.36 -17.26
CA LYS A 166 -13.60 -8.48 -18.43
C LYS A 166 -12.11 -8.23 -18.69
N LEU A 167 -11.29 -8.16 -17.65
CA LEU A 167 -9.84 -8.06 -17.83
C LEU A 167 -9.25 -9.34 -18.43
N HIS A 168 -9.74 -10.51 -18.00
CA HIS A 168 -9.30 -11.82 -18.50
C HIS A 168 -9.77 -12.16 -19.91
N GLU A 169 -10.69 -11.38 -20.49
CA GLU A 169 -10.99 -11.45 -21.93
C GLU A 169 -9.82 -10.93 -22.78
N VAL A 170 -8.91 -10.13 -22.19
CA VAL A 170 -7.81 -9.45 -22.92
C VAL A 170 -6.43 -9.82 -22.40
N PHE A 171 -6.26 -10.00 -21.08
CA PHE A 171 -4.96 -10.24 -20.43
C PHE A 171 -4.99 -11.48 -19.54
N ASP A 172 -3.92 -12.29 -19.60
CA ASP A 172 -3.67 -13.33 -18.61
C ASP A 172 -3.42 -12.71 -17.22
N GLU A 173 -3.77 -13.39 -16.12
CA GLU A 173 -3.52 -12.89 -14.76
C GLU A 173 -2.04 -12.52 -14.51
N LYS A 174 -1.09 -13.28 -15.07
CA LYS A 174 0.35 -12.98 -14.99
C LYS A 174 0.74 -11.63 -15.62
N GLN A 175 -0.11 -11.05 -16.47
CA GLN A 175 0.11 -9.76 -17.11
C GLN A 175 -0.52 -8.61 -16.32
N ILE A 176 -1.40 -8.87 -15.35
CA ILE A 176 -2.18 -7.85 -14.66
C ILE A 176 -1.55 -7.51 -13.30
N PHE A 177 -1.23 -6.22 -13.11
CA PHE A 177 -0.56 -5.69 -11.94
C PHE A 177 -1.49 -4.71 -11.23
N ARG A 178 -2.27 -5.23 -10.27
CA ARG A 178 -3.23 -4.46 -9.47
C ARG A 178 -2.51 -3.80 -8.29
N ILE A 179 -2.33 -2.48 -8.37
CA ILE A 179 -1.52 -1.71 -7.41
C ILE A 179 -2.18 -1.62 -6.04
N ASP A 180 -1.36 -1.89 -5.03
CA ASP A 180 -1.51 -1.34 -3.68
C ASP A 180 -0.21 -0.60 -3.29
N HIS A 181 -0.27 0.73 -3.25
CA HIS A 181 0.88 1.56 -2.90
C HIS A 181 1.34 1.43 -1.44
N PHE A 182 0.55 0.82 -0.53
CA PHE A 182 1.02 0.50 0.83
C PHE A 182 2.01 -0.66 0.84
N LEU A 183 1.84 -1.63 -0.05
CA LEU A 183 2.78 -2.74 -0.23
C LEU A 183 4.08 -2.29 -0.92
N GLY A 184 3.99 -1.29 -1.80
CA GLY A 184 5.14 -0.69 -2.48
C GLY A 184 6.16 -0.01 -1.57
N LYS A 185 5.89 0.09 -0.26
CA LYS A 185 6.77 0.77 0.69
C LYS A 185 7.78 -0.18 1.31
N GLU A 186 9.01 0.30 1.47
CA GLU A 186 10.11 -0.45 2.09
C GLU A 186 9.82 -1.09 3.47
N PRO A 187 9.05 -0.45 4.38
CA PRO A 187 8.62 -1.10 5.62
C PRO A 187 7.90 -2.44 5.44
N ALA A 188 7.10 -2.60 4.38
CA ALA A 188 6.34 -3.82 4.14
C ALA A 188 7.28 -5.01 3.84
N GLN A 189 8.33 -4.79 3.03
CA GLN A 189 9.35 -5.81 2.77
C GLN A 189 10.20 -6.10 4.00
N ASN A 190 10.44 -5.08 4.85
CA ASN A 190 11.20 -5.27 6.09
C ASN A 190 10.51 -6.26 7.03
N ILE A 191 9.17 -6.39 6.99
CA ILE A 191 8.45 -7.44 7.74
C ILE A 191 8.94 -8.84 7.33
N LEU A 192 9.15 -9.08 6.03
CA LEU A 192 9.66 -10.36 5.54
C LEU A 192 11.08 -10.63 6.04
N ALA A 193 11.95 -9.61 5.99
CA ALA A 193 13.31 -9.72 6.52
C ALA A 193 13.29 -10.03 8.03
N PHE A 194 12.46 -9.32 8.80
CA PHE A 194 12.32 -9.56 10.23
C PHE A 194 11.85 -10.97 10.56
N ARG A 195 10.86 -11.48 9.83
CA ARG A 195 10.33 -12.83 10.06
C ARG A 195 11.31 -13.89 9.61
N PHE A 196 11.70 -13.88 8.35
CA PHE A 196 12.34 -15.05 7.72
C PHE A 196 13.88 -15.03 7.74
N ALA A 197 14.52 -13.92 8.11
CA ALA A 197 15.98 -13.86 8.26
C ALA A 197 16.47 -13.97 9.72
N ASN A 198 15.56 -13.94 10.70
CA ASN A 198 15.93 -13.86 12.11
C ASN A 198 15.39 -15.05 12.92
N GLY A 199 16.29 -15.92 13.37
CA GLY A 199 15.95 -17.06 14.23
C GLY A 199 15.36 -16.70 15.60
N LEU A 200 15.42 -15.42 15.99
CA LEU A 200 14.78 -14.92 17.21
C LEU A 200 13.27 -14.69 17.05
N PHE A 201 12.82 -14.22 15.88
CA PHE A 201 11.45 -13.71 15.71
C PHE A 201 10.48 -14.76 15.15
N GLU A 202 10.86 -15.55 14.15
CA GLU A 202 9.95 -16.55 13.57
C GLU A 202 9.41 -17.57 14.58
N PRO A 203 10.22 -18.12 15.53
CA PRO A 203 9.69 -19.10 16.51
C PRO A 203 8.60 -18.54 17.41
N ILE A 204 8.58 -17.23 17.65
CA ILE A 204 7.57 -16.54 18.46
C ILE A 204 6.45 -15.92 17.62
N TRP A 205 6.43 -16.15 16.31
CA TRP A 205 5.46 -15.56 15.39
C TRP A 205 4.19 -16.40 15.22
N ASN A 206 3.54 -16.78 16.32
CA ASN A 206 2.34 -17.63 16.30
C ASN A 206 1.50 -17.46 17.56
N ARG A 207 0.28 -18.02 17.55
CA ARG A 207 -0.72 -17.97 18.64
C ARG A 207 -0.25 -18.38 20.04
N ASN A 208 0.83 -19.17 20.15
CA ASN A 208 1.37 -19.56 21.46
C ASN A 208 2.11 -18.40 22.15
N PHE A 209 2.59 -17.43 21.37
CA PHE A 209 3.37 -16.31 21.87
C PHE A 209 2.72 -14.96 21.57
N ILE A 210 1.92 -14.85 20.50
CA ILE A 210 1.18 -13.64 20.17
C ILE A 210 -0.19 -13.69 20.83
N ASP A 211 -0.53 -12.61 21.53
CA ASP A 211 -1.81 -12.40 22.18
C ASP A 211 -2.81 -11.77 21.22
N HIS A 212 -2.44 -10.62 20.62
CA HIS A 212 -3.25 -9.92 19.62
C HIS A 212 -2.38 -9.05 18.70
N VAL A 213 -2.99 -8.62 17.60
CA VAL A 213 -2.35 -7.78 16.59
C VAL A 213 -3.19 -6.51 16.39
N GLN A 214 -2.54 -5.36 16.23
CA GLN A 214 -3.17 -4.11 15.85
C GLN A 214 -2.51 -3.54 14.58
N ILE A 215 -3.31 -3.19 13.58
CA ILE A 215 -2.88 -2.45 12.40
C ILE A 215 -3.66 -1.14 12.38
N ASP A 216 -2.96 -0.03 12.60
CA ASP A 216 -3.55 1.29 12.78
C ASP A 216 -2.98 2.27 11.75
N VAL A 217 -3.84 2.81 10.90
CA VAL A 217 -3.50 3.65 9.74
C VAL A 217 -4.37 4.92 9.78
N PRO A 218 -4.16 5.81 10.76
CA PRO A 218 -4.90 7.06 10.88
C PRO A 218 -4.39 8.12 9.88
N GLU A 219 -5.27 9.05 9.50
CA GLU A 219 -4.94 10.19 8.65
C GLU A 219 -5.42 11.49 9.29
N THR A 220 -4.53 12.47 9.38
CA THR A 220 -4.85 13.83 9.85
C THR A 220 -5.61 14.63 8.79
N LEU A 221 -5.43 14.29 7.52
CA LEU A 221 -6.06 14.96 6.39
C LEU A 221 -7.55 14.61 6.30
N GLY A 222 -8.33 15.58 5.81
CA GLY A 222 -9.73 15.37 5.42
C GLY A 222 -9.86 15.02 3.95
N LEU A 223 -11.11 14.99 3.46
CA LEU A 223 -11.42 14.57 2.08
C LEU A 223 -11.34 15.71 1.08
N SER A 224 -11.56 16.96 1.51
CA SER A 224 -11.41 18.17 0.69
C SER A 224 -12.18 18.05 -0.64
N THR A 225 -11.51 18.18 -1.79
CA THR A 225 -12.14 18.08 -3.13
C THR A 225 -12.60 16.67 -3.50
N ARG A 226 -12.24 15.64 -2.72
CA ARG A 226 -12.60 14.24 -2.98
C ARG A 226 -13.83 13.75 -2.23
N ALA A 227 -14.52 14.62 -1.49
CA ALA A 227 -15.67 14.26 -0.66
C ALA A 227 -16.76 13.53 -1.46
N ALA A 228 -17.17 14.06 -2.61
CA ALA A 228 -18.21 13.46 -3.46
C ALA A 228 -17.85 12.05 -3.96
N PHE A 229 -16.57 11.78 -4.26
CA PHE A 229 -16.11 10.44 -4.63
C PHE A 229 -16.06 9.50 -3.42
N TYR A 230 -15.63 10.02 -2.27
CA TYR A 230 -15.52 9.24 -1.05
C TYR A 230 -16.89 8.84 -0.49
N GLU A 231 -17.92 9.64 -0.75
CA GLU A 231 -19.30 9.42 -0.30
C GLU A 231 -19.85 8.06 -0.71
N THR A 232 -19.49 7.56 -1.90
CA THR A 232 -19.93 6.25 -2.38
C THR A 232 -19.02 5.10 -1.94
N THR A 233 -17.85 5.41 -1.37
CA THR A 233 -16.80 4.44 -1.06
C THR A 233 -16.73 4.14 0.43
N GLY A 234 -16.55 5.17 1.27
CA GLY A 234 -16.31 5.04 2.70
C GLY A 234 -14.91 4.50 3.06
N ALA A 235 -14.56 4.56 4.35
CA ALA A 235 -13.27 4.11 4.87
C ALA A 235 -13.07 2.59 4.74
N TYR A 236 -14.12 1.80 4.91
CA TYR A 236 -14.02 0.35 4.78
C TYR A 236 -13.51 -0.08 3.39
N ARG A 237 -14.16 0.41 2.32
CA ARG A 237 -13.77 0.05 0.95
C ARG A 237 -12.47 0.73 0.52
N ASP A 238 -12.26 2.00 0.89
CA ASP A 238 -11.07 2.75 0.45
C ASP A 238 -9.77 2.26 1.10
N MET A 239 -9.84 1.80 2.35
CA MET A 239 -8.66 1.50 3.17
C MET A 239 -8.61 0.05 3.65
N VAL A 240 -9.70 -0.53 4.15
CA VAL A 240 -9.63 -1.84 4.80
C VAL A 240 -9.48 -2.95 3.76
N VAL A 241 -10.40 -3.04 2.82
CA VAL A 241 -10.44 -4.09 1.80
C VAL A 241 -9.21 -4.02 0.89
N THR A 242 -8.79 -2.81 0.56
CA THR A 242 -7.71 -2.53 -0.39
C THR A 242 -6.32 -2.59 0.24
N HIS A 243 -6.13 -2.05 1.46
CA HIS A 243 -4.80 -1.83 2.05
C HIS A 243 -4.57 -2.64 3.33
N LEU A 244 -5.43 -2.49 4.34
CA LEU A 244 -5.14 -3.08 5.66
C LEU A 244 -5.20 -4.61 5.63
N PHE A 245 -6.07 -5.21 4.80
CA PHE A 245 -6.05 -6.66 4.59
C PHE A 245 -4.79 -7.14 3.86
N GLN A 246 -4.22 -6.35 2.94
CA GLN A 246 -2.95 -6.69 2.31
C GLN A 246 -1.79 -6.68 3.30
N ILE A 247 -1.72 -5.67 4.17
CA ILE A 247 -0.74 -5.59 5.26
C ILE A 247 -0.92 -6.76 6.23
N LEU A 248 -2.16 -7.08 6.59
CA LEU A 248 -2.50 -8.23 7.44
C LEU A 248 -1.98 -9.52 6.83
N ALA A 249 -2.22 -9.79 5.55
CA ALA A 249 -1.75 -11.00 4.90
C ALA A 249 -0.23 -11.09 4.85
N PHE A 250 0.47 -10.01 4.49
CA PHE A 250 1.94 -9.97 4.52
C PHE A 250 2.51 -10.30 5.89
N MET A 251 1.86 -9.81 6.95
CA MET A 251 2.28 -10.06 8.32
C MET A 251 1.93 -11.48 8.78
N ALA A 252 0.79 -12.02 8.35
CA ALA A 252 0.25 -13.29 8.85
C ALA A 252 0.63 -14.53 8.03
N MET A 253 1.07 -14.38 6.78
CA MET A 253 1.34 -15.50 5.86
C MET A 253 2.39 -16.48 6.40
N GLU A 254 2.35 -17.74 6.00
CA GLU A 254 3.40 -18.71 6.37
C GLU A 254 4.74 -18.39 5.68
N PRO A 255 5.86 -18.99 6.12
CA PRO A 255 7.11 -18.94 5.37
C PRO A 255 6.91 -19.48 3.94
N PRO A 256 7.13 -18.67 2.90
CA PRO A 256 7.01 -19.14 1.53
C PRO A 256 8.17 -20.09 1.20
N THR A 257 7.98 -20.97 0.21
CA THR A 257 9.03 -21.89 -0.24
C THR A 257 10.25 -21.19 -0.85
N ALA A 258 10.05 -19.97 -1.34
CA ALA A 258 11.09 -19.05 -1.79
C ALA A 258 10.59 -17.60 -1.68
N LEU A 259 11.51 -16.63 -1.61
CA LEU A 259 11.17 -15.20 -1.72
C LEU A 259 10.99 -14.81 -3.19
N GLU A 260 10.05 -15.48 -3.85
CA GLU A 260 9.68 -15.28 -5.25
C GLU A 260 8.20 -14.90 -5.34
N PRO A 261 7.76 -14.26 -6.43
CA PRO A 261 6.41 -13.71 -6.51
C PRO A 261 5.31 -14.75 -6.29
N ALA A 262 5.39 -15.90 -6.96
CA ALA A 262 4.35 -16.92 -6.89
C ALA A 262 4.22 -17.56 -5.49
N PRO A 263 5.31 -18.03 -4.84
CA PRO A 263 5.24 -18.49 -3.45
C PRO A 263 4.69 -17.45 -2.46
N ILE A 264 5.09 -16.18 -2.58
CA ILE A 264 4.58 -15.12 -1.68
C ILE A 264 3.08 -14.89 -1.91
N SER A 265 2.65 -14.80 -3.16
CA SER A 265 1.23 -14.64 -3.49
C SER A 265 0.39 -15.82 -2.99
N GLU A 266 0.90 -17.05 -3.08
CA GLU A 266 0.22 -18.22 -2.55
C GLU A 266 0.05 -18.16 -1.03
N GLU A 267 1.11 -17.81 -0.28
CA GLU A 267 1.01 -17.69 1.18
C GLU A 267 0.08 -16.53 1.62
N LYS A 268 0.03 -15.43 0.87
CA LYS A 268 -0.97 -14.37 1.06
C LYS A 268 -2.40 -14.88 0.83
N ASN A 269 -2.63 -15.58 -0.28
CA ASN A 269 -3.96 -16.09 -0.63
C ASN A 269 -4.45 -17.13 0.39
N LYS A 270 -3.56 -17.97 0.96
CA LYS A 270 -3.90 -18.85 2.08
C LYS A 270 -4.42 -18.10 3.30
N VAL A 271 -3.86 -16.93 3.61
CA VAL A 271 -4.39 -16.07 4.68
C VAL A 271 -5.80 -15.62 4.35
N PHE A 272 -6.04 -15.08 3.15
CA PHE A 272 -7.36 -14.61 2.74
C PHE A 272 -8.41 -15.74 2.75
N ARG A 273 -8.06 -16.93 2.28
CA ARG A 273 -8.93 -18.12 2.35
C ARG A 273 -9.24 -18.51 3.80
N SER A 274 -8.31 -18.29 4.73
CA SER A 274 -8.48 -18.57 6.15
C SER A 274 -9.17 -17.43 6.93
N MET A 275 -9.43 -16.27 6.31
CA MET A 275 -10.16 -15.19 6.99
C MET A 275 -11.62 -15.60 7.20
N LEU A 276 -12.11 -15.34 8.41
CA LEU A 276 -13.54 -15.46 8.72
C LEU A 276 -14.32 -14.25 8.18
N PRO A 277 -15.63 -14.40 7.90
CA PRO A 277 -16.47 -13.28 7.50
C PRO A 277 -16.43 -12.13 8.51
N ILE A 278 -16.49 -10.90 8.01
CA ILE A 278 -16.47 -9.69 8.84
C ILE A 278 -17.87 -9.45 9.38
N GLU A 279 -18.07 -9.82 10.64
CA GLU A 279 -19.35 -9.69 11.32
C GLU A 279 -19.64 -8.23 11.70
N PRO A 280 -20.82 -7.67 11.37
CA PRO A 280 -21.19 -6.29 11.71
C PRO A 280 -21.03 -5.92 13.20
N ARG A 281 -21.22 -6.88 14.11
CA ARG A 281 -21.08 -6.68 15.56
C ARG A 281 -19.63 -6.41 15.99
N ASP A 282 -18.66 -6.86 15.19
CA ASP A 282 -17.24 -6.74 15.44
C ASP A 282 -16.66 -5.52 14.69
N VAL A 283 -17.52 -4.57 14.31
CA VAL A 283 -17.18 -3.37 13.53
C VAL A 283 -17.76 -2.11 14.18
N VAL A 284 -16.94 -1.06 14.25
CA VAL A 284 -17.35 0.30 14.61
C VAL A 284 -17.12 1.20 13.40
N ARG A 285 -18.22 1.70 12.83
CA ARG A 285 -18.20 2.75 11.79
C ARG A 285 -18.30 4.12 12.46
N GLY A 286 -17.54 5.09 11.95
CA GLY A 286 -17.52 6.45 12.45
C GLY A 286 -17.56 7.49 11.34
N GLN A 287 -18.11 8.67 11.65
CA GLN A 287 -18.15 9.81 10.74
C GLN A 287 -17.75 11.08 11.49
N TYR A 288 -16.75 11.83 11.01
CA TYR A 288 -16.32 13.03 11.74
C TYR A 288 -17.38 14.12 11.67
N ILE A 289 -17.52 14.88 12.76
CA ILE A 289 -18.45 16.00 12.82
C ILE A 289 -18.07 17.04 11.76
N GLY A 290 -19.01 17.34 10.87
CA GLY A 290 -18.83 18.28 9.76
C GLY A 290 -18.78 17.63 8.38
N TYR A 291 -18.62 16.30 8.28
CA TYR A 291 -18.57 15.60 6.99
C TYR A 291 -19.80 15.85 6.10
N ARG A 292 -21.01 15.77 6.67
CA ARG A 292 -22.29 16.08 5.99
C ARG A 292 -22.43 17.51 5.45
N LYS A 293 -21.51 18.40 5.81
CA LYS A 293 -21.45 19.79 5.31
C LYS A 293 -20.46 19.96 4.17
N GLU A 294 -19.71 18.91 3.81
CA GLU A 294 -18.75 18.99 2.71
C GLU A 294 -19.47 19.03 1.36
N PRO A 295 -18.95 19.77 0.37
CA PRO A 295 -19.55 19.84 -0.95
C PRO A 295 -19.69 18.46 -1.61
N GLY A 296 -20.91 18.11 -2.03
CA GLY A 296 -21.21 16.85 -2.69
C GLY A 296 -21.47 15.66 -1.76
N VAL A 297 -21.62 15.90 -0.45
CA VAL A 297 -22.03 14.90 0.55
C VAL A 297 -23.50 15.05 0.87
N ASP A 298 -24.21 13.92 1.05
CA ASP A 298 -25.61 13.92 1.48
C ASP A 298 -25.74 14.43 2.94
N PRO A 299 -26.61 15.40 3.24
CA PRO A 299 -26.88 15.84 4.61
C PRO A 299 -27.30 14.72 5.58
N GLU A 300 -27.87 13.63 5.08
CA GLU A 300 -28.29 12.45 5.84
C GLU A 300 -27.33 11.26 5.68
N SER A 301 -26.15 11.49 5.11
CA SER A 301 -25.14 10.46 4.85
C SER A 301 -24.82 9.58 6.07
N ASP A 302 -24.86 8.26 5.86
CA ASP A 302 -24.34 7.23 6.76
C ASP A 302 -22.99 6.68 6.27
N THR A 303 -22.26 7.40 5.41
CA THR A 303 -20.94 6.95 4.94
C THR A 303 -19.88 7.11 6.02
N ASP A 304 -19.09 6.05 6.25
CA ASP A 304 -18.02 6.05 7.24
C ASP A 304 -16.77 6.80 6.75
N THR A 305 -16.28 7.72 7.58
CA THR A 305 -14.95 8.36 7.42
C THR A 305 -13.91 7.74 8.36
N PHE A 306 -14.34 6.80 9.19
CA PHE A 306 -13.54 6.05 10.16
C PHE A 306 -14.10 4.65 10.28
N ILE A 307 -13.22 3.67 10.40
CA ILE A 307 -13.61 2.31 10.77
C ILE A 307 -12.59 1.67 11.69
N ALA A 308 -13.09 0.96 12.69
CA ALA A 308 -12.33 0.01 13.49
C ALA A 308 -13.04 -1.34 13.45
N LEU A 309 -12.30 -2.43 13.29
CA LEU A 309 -12.87 -3.76 13.30
C LEU A 309 -11.97 -4.79 13.95
N LYS A 310 -12.58 -5.90 14.37
CA LYS A 310 -11.90 -7.13 14.75
C LYS A 310 -12.12 -8.17 13.66
N CYS A 311 -11.05 -8.79 13.19
CA CYS A 311 -11.07 -9.92 12.27
C CYS A 311 -10.24 -11.07 12.82
N ALA A 312 -10.43 -12.26 12.24
CA ALA A 312 -9.76 -13.48 12.64
C ALA A 312 -9.32 -14.29 11.43
N ILE A 313 -8.21 -15.01 11.60
CA ILE A 313 -7.65 -15.94 10.62
C ILE A 313 -7.75 -17.34 11.24
N ASP A 314 -8.60 -18.18 10.67
CA ASP A 314 -8.86 -19.53 11.14
C ASP A 314 -7.89 -20.54 10.51
N ASN A 315 -6.64 -20.50 10.99
CA ASN A 315 -5.62 -21.49 10.64
C ASN A 315 -4.78 -21.88 11.87
N TRP A 316 -3.90 -22.87 11.72
CA TRP A 316 -3.10 -23.37 12.85
C TRP A 316 -2.23 -22.31 13.54
N ARG A 317 -1.68 -21.35 12.78
CA ARG A 317 -0.81 -20.31 13.33
C ARG A 317 -1.58 -19.25 14.12
N TRP A 318 -2.79 -18.91 13.68
CA TRP A 318 -3.52 -17.71 14.14
C TRP A 318 -4.84 -17.99 14.85
N ALA A 319 -5.31 -19.24 14.91
CA ALA A 319 -6.58 -19.58 15.56
C ALA A 319 -6.66 -19.01 16.99
N GLY A 320 -7.67 -18.16 17.24
CA GLY A 320 -7.91 -17.51 18.53
C GLY A 320 -7.11 -16.23 18.79
N VAL A 321 -6.24 -15.79 17.87
CA VAL A 321 -5.55 -14.49 17.93
C VAL A 321 -6.40 -13.44 17.21
N PRO A 322 -6.91 -12.41 17.89
CA PRO A 322 -7.67 -11.35 17.24
C PRO A 322 -6.75 -10.35 16.52
N PHE A 323 -7.19 -9.93 15.34
CA PHE A 323 -6.57 -8.86 14.55
C PHE A 323 -7.48 -7.64 14.59
N TYR A 324 -6.96 -6.54 15.14
CA TYR A 324 -7.67 -5.27 15.21
C TYR A 324 -7.16 -4.33 14.12
N LEU A 325 -8.05 -3.87 13.26
CA LEU A 325 -7.75 -2.94 12.18
C LEU A 325 -8.41 -1.60 12.48
N ARG A 326 -7.71 -0.49 12.28
CA ARG A 326 -8.26 0.86 12.46
C ARG A 326 -7.72 1.85 11.44
N THR A 327 -8.59 2.67 10.91
CA THR A 327 -8.25 3.76 9.99
C THR A 327 -9.33 4.83 9.99
N GLY A 328 -8.98 6.05 9.64
CA GLY A 328 -9.95 7.13 9.49
C GLY A 328 -9.32 8.47 9.14
N LYS A 329 -10.17 9.38 8.66
CA LYS A 329 -9.81 10.75 8.30
C LYS A 329 -9.96 11.68 9.50
N ARG A 330 -9.28 12.84 9.44
CA ARG A 330 -9.33 13.87 10.50
C ARG A 330 -9.02 13.31 11.89
N MET A 331 -8.12 12.33 11.98
CA MET A 331 -7.69 11.76 13.26
C MET A 331 -6.60 12.62 13.91
N ALA A 332 -6.33 12.36 15.20
CA ALA A 332 -5.37 13.08 16.02
C ALA A 332 -3.96 13.13 15.42
N GLU A 333 -3.51 12.01 14.84
CA GLU A 333 -2.17 11.85 14.27
C GLU A 333 -2.20 11.00 13.00
N GLY A 334 -1.06 10.96 12.27
CA GLY A 334 -0.94 10.28 10.98
C GLY A 334 0.07 9.13 10.94
N GLN A 335 0.54 8.65 12.10
CA GLN A 335 1.53 7.56 12.16
C GLN A 335 0.85 6.23 11.84
N ARG A 336 1.40 5.48 10.87
CA ARG A 336 0.87 4.19 10.41
C ARG A 336 1.67 3.06 11.03
N ILE A 337 1.03 2.18 11.79
CA ILE A 337 1.73 1.26 12.69
C ILE A 337 1.14 -0.15 12.63
N ILE A 338 2.01 -1.14 12.78
CA ILE A 338 1.64 -2.51 13.13
C ILE A 338 2.18 -2.78 14.52
N SER A 339 1.34 -3.17 15.47
CA SER A 339 1.73 -3.59 16.82
C SER A 339 1.35 -5.04 17.05
N ILE A 340 2.35 -5.85 17.41
CA ILE A 340 2.19 -7.26 17.75
C ILE A 340 2.42 -7.36 19.26
N ALA A 341 1.37 -7.70 20.01
CA ALA A 341 1.44 -7.89 21.45
C ALA A 341 1.73 -9.36 21.77
N PHE A 342 2.74 -9.61 22.61
CA PHE A 342 3.09 -10.95 23.05
C PHE A 342 2.35 -11.34 24.33
N ARG A 343 2.11 -12.63 24.52
CA ARG A 343 1.55 -13.17 25.76
C ARG A 343 2.53 -12.95 26.90
N GLU A 344 1.99 -12.60 28.06
CA GLU A 344 2.78 -12.54 29.27
C GLU A 344 3.15 -13.96 29.75
N PRO A 345 4.26 -14.11 30.49
CA PRO A 345 4.59 -15.39 31.12
C PRO A 345 3.43 -15.92 31.97
N PRO A 346 3.14 -17.23 31.92
CA PRO A 346 1.94 -17.80 32.55
C PRO A 346 1.92 -17.67 34.08
N LYS A 347 3.09 -17.43 34.70
CA LYS A 347 3.22 -17.18 36.14
C LYS A 347 4.30 -16.12 36.39
N SER A 348 3.92 -15.04 37.06
CA SER A 348 4.90 -14.08 37.58
C SER A 348 5.65 -14.68 38.77
N MET A 349 6.99 -14.55 38.76
CA MET A 349 7.86 -14.88 39.89
C MET A 349 8.31 -13.62 40.65
N PHE A 350 7.90 -12.43 40.18
CA PHE A 350 8.35 -11.18 40.77
C PHE A 350 7.46 -10.80 41.97
N PRO A 351 8.02 -10.12 42.99
CA PRO A 351 7.26 -9.68 44.16
C PRO A 351 6.07 -8.80 43.78
N ALA A 352 5.03 -8.80 44.62
CA ALA A 352 3.93 -7.86 44.50
C ALA A 352 4.47 -6.40 44.50
N GLY A 353 3.94 -5.57 43.61
CA GLY A 353 4.42 -4.18 43.43
C GLY A 353 5.76 -4.05 42.69
N SER A 354 6.29 -5.13 42.10
CA SER A 354 7.48 -5.07 41.23
C SER A 354 7.28 -4.28 39.94
N GLY A 355 6.03 -4.05 39.52
CA GLY A 355 5.69 -3.34 38.28
C GLY A 355 5.59 -4.24 37.05
N VAL A 356 5.86 -5.54 37.18
CA VAL A 356 5.61 -6.51 36.10
C VAL A 356 4.14 -6.49 35.69
N GLY A 357 3.87 -6.47 34.38
CA GLY A 357 2.53 -6.39 33.80
C GLY A 357 1.80 -5.05 33.98
N ALA A 358 2.32 -4.13 34.79
CA ALA A 358 1.65 -2.84 35.07
C ALA A 358 1.56 -1.90 33.85
N GLN A 359 2.32 -2.18 32.78
CA GLN A 359 2.35 -1.42 31.52
C GLN A 359 2.02 -2.32 30.32
N GLY A 360 1.37 -3.46 30.58
CA GLY A 360 0.94 -4.41 29.57
C GLY A 360 2.07 -5.23 28.93
N PRO A 361 1.70 -6.02 27.90
CA PRO A 361 2.56 -7.04 27.30
C PRO A 361 3.75 -6.45 26.57
N ASP A 362 4.72 -7.30 26.24
CA ASP A 362 5.81 -6.96 25.32
C ASP A 362 5.23 -6.71 23.93
N HIS A 363 5.78 -5.74 23.21
CA HIS A 363 5.29 -5.41 21.88
C HIS A 363 6.42 -5.24 20.89
N LEU A 364 6.26 -5.87 19.72
CA LEU A 364 7.01 -5.55 18.52
C LEU A 364 6.19 -4.60 17.65
N THR A 365 6.78 -3.51 17.20
CA THR A 365 6.09 -2.47 16.44
C THR A 365 6.86 -2.03 15.22
N PHE A 366 6.16 -1.99 14.09
CA PHE A 366 6.65 -1.49 12.81
C PHE A 366 5.96 -0.17 12.47
N ASP A 367 6.73 0.84 12.10
CA ASP A 367 6.25 2.09 11.49
C ASP A 367 6.31 1.95 9.96
N LEU A 368 5.16 2.14 9.30
CA LEU A 368 4.98 2.00 7.86
C LEU A 368 5.22 3.32 7.09
N ALA A 369 5.82 4.33 7.74
CA ALA A 369 6.36 5.50 7.05
C ALA A 369 7.62 5.16 6.24
N ASP A 370 7.94 5.99 5.25
CA ASP A 370 9.07 5.73 4.33
C ASP A 370 10.42 5.66 5.08
N ALA A 371 10.58 6.46 6.14
CA ALA A 371 11.64 6.28 7.14
C ALA A 371 11.21 5.25 8.18
N SER A 372 11.27 3.96 7.80
CA SER A 372 10.78 2.87 8.64
C SER A 372 11.48 2.82 10.00
N LYS A 373 10.68 2.54 11.03
CA LYS A 373 11.14 2.39 12.42
C LYS A 373 10.63 1.08 12.97
N VAL A 374 11.46 0.40 13.75
CA VAL A 374 11.08 -0.80 14.48
C VAL A 374 11.37 -0.60 15.95
N SER A 375 10.45 -1.01 16.81
CA SER A 375 10.67 -1.00 18.25
C SER A 375 10.21 -2.29 18.92
N LEU A 376 10.96 -2.76 19.90
CA LEU A 376 10.61 -3.89 20.77
C LEU A 376 10.55 -3.39 22.21
N SER A 377 9.40 -3.50 22.86
CA SER A 377 9.24 -3.19 24.28
C SER A 377 9.32 -4.45 25.13
N PHE A 378 10.04 -4.37 26.25
CA PHE A 378 10.29 -5.49 27.17
C PHE A 378 10.48 -4.97 28.60
N TYR A 379 10.32 -5.83 29.61
CA TYR A 379 10.60 -5.45 31.00
C TYR A 379 12.08 -5.60 31.36
N GLY A 380 12.67 -4.57 31.96
CA GLY A 380 14.03 -4.58 32.49
C GLY A 380 14.09 -4.16 33.95
N LYS A 381 15.08 -4.67 34.69
CA LYS A 381 15.29 -4.27 36.08
C LYS A 381 15.67 -2.79 36.15
N ARG A 382 14.94 -2.02 36.95
CA ARG A 382 15.31 -0.66 37.31
C ARG A 382 16.63 -0.66 38.10
N PRO A 383 17.64 0.12 37.70
CA PRO A 383 18.86 0.29 38.48
C PRO A 383 18.55 0.78 39.90
N GLY A 384 19.21 0.20 40.91
CA GLY A 384 18.97 0.49 42.33
C GLY A 384 18.59 -0.76 43.16
N PRO A 385 18.30 -0.56 44.46
CA PRO A 385 17.97 -1.66 45.38
C PRO A 385 16.58 -2.24 45.08
N GLY A 386 16.42 -3.53 45.36
CA GLY A 386 15.18 -4.27 45.13
C GLY A 386 14.98 -4.73 43.68
N PHE A 387 13.79 -5.27 43.41
CA PHE A 387 13.43 -5.93 42.15
C PHE A 387 12.23 -5.24 41.49
N ARG A 388 12.35 -3.93 41.27
CA ARG A 388 11.39 -3.17 40.45
C ARG A 388 11.76 -3.28 38.97
N LEU A 389 10.75 -3.44 38.13
CA LEU A 389 10.87 -3.51 36.69
C LEU A 389 10.23 -2.28 36.05
N ASP A 390 10.89 -1.77 35.03
CA ASP A 390 10.35 -0.73 34.14
C ASP A 390 10.23 -1.29 32.73
N LYS A 391 9.28 -0.76 31.94
CA LYS A 391 9.18 -1.09 30.52
C LYS A 391 10.27 -0.33 29.76
N LEU A 392 11.16 -1.07 29.12
CA LEU A 392 12.23 -0.57 28.27
C LEU A 392 11.88 -0.79 26.80
N SER A 393 12.57 -0.08 25.92
CA SER A 393 12.37 -0.18 24.47
C SER A 393 13.72 -0.23 23.74
N LEU A 394 13.89 -1.23 22.89
CA LEU A 394 14.89 -1.21 21.81
C LEU A 394 14.26 -0.54 20.59
N GLN A 395 15.02 0.34 19.95
CA GLN A 395 14.56 1.22 18.88
C GLN A 395 15.58 1.21 17.74
N PHE A 396 15.11 0.98 16.51
CA PHE A 396 15.90 1.04 15.28
C PHE A 396 15.18 1.93 14.26
N ALA A 397 15.89 2.89 13.66
CA ALA A 397 15.37 3.74 12.60
C ALA A 397 16.27 3.70 11.37
N MET A 398 15.68 3.50 10.19
CA MET A 398 16.43 3.45 8.92
C MET A 398 17.19 4.75 8.64
N SER A 399 16.72 5.88 9.17
CA SER A 399 17.41 7.16 9.03
C SER A 399 18.81 7.19 9.64
N GLU A 400 19.10 6.29 10.58
CA GLU A 400 20.41 6.18 11.23
C GLU A 400 21.46 5.48 10.34
N THR A 401 21.04 4.89 9.20
CA THR A 401 21.93 4.13 8.30
C THR A 401 22.58 4.96 7.18
N GLY A 402 22.11 6.20 6.96
CA GLY A 402 22.63 7.09 5.91
C GLY A 402 22.18 6.76 4.47
N LEU A 403 21.36 5.72 4.25
CA LEU A 403 20.97 5.20 2.93
C LEU A 403 19.62 5.74 2.39
N ILE A 404 19.03 6.76 3.02
CA ILE A 404 17.67 7.26 2.70
C ILE A 404 17.55 7.70 1.22
N GLY A 405 18.61 8.27 0.65
CA GLY A 405 18.61 8.80 -0.72
C GLY A 405 18.50 7.74 -1.82
N GLU A 406 18.76 6.47 -1.52
CA GLU A 406 18.73 5.36 -2.49
C GLU A 406 17.39 4.58 -2.48
N VAL A 407 16.44 4.94 -1.61
CA VAL A 407 15.14 4.28 -1.51
C VAL A 407 14.23 4.75 -2.64
N LEU A 408 13.69 3.80 -3.42
CA LEU A 408 12.67 4.09 -4.44
C LEU A 408 11.37 4.53 -3.74
N GLU A 409 10.69 5.54 -4.29
CA GLU A 409 9.31 5.81 -3.86
C GLU A 409 8.38 4.64 -4.23
N ALA A 410 7.25 4.49 -3.54
CA ALA A 410 6.34 3.36 -3.75
C ALA A 410 5.93 3.17 -5.23
N TYR A 411 5.62 4.26 -5.96
CA TYR A 411 5.28 4.18 -7.38
C TYR A 411 6.48 3.83 -8.26
N GLU A 412 7.68 4.36 -7.96
CA GLU A 412 8.92 4.02 -8.67
C GLU A 412 9.19 2.51 -8.55
N ARG A 413 9.05 1.97 -7.33
CA ARG A 413 9.21 0.54 -7.05
C ARG A 413 8.20 -0.30 -7.82
N LEU A 414 6.91 0.02 -7.71
CA LEU A 414 5.85 -0.77 -8.35
C LEU A 414 5.98 -0.77 -9.88
N ILE A 415 6.31 0.37 -10.50
CA ILE A 415 6.57 0.42 -11.94
C ILE A 415 7.76 -0.48 -12.32
N LEU A 416 8.86 -0.40 -11.56
CA LEU A 416 10.05 -1.22 -11.82
C LEU A 416 9.75 -2.73 -11.66
N ASP A 417 9.00 -3.10 -10.63
CA ASP A 417 8.63 -4.50 -10.37
C ASP A 417 7.69 -5.03 -11.47
N ALA A 418 6.73 -4.23 -11.93
CA ALA A 418 5.92 -4.57 -13.10
C ALA A 418 6.77 -4.72 -14.37
N MET A 419 7.77 -3.87 -14.61
CA MET A 419 8.72 -4.02 -15.72
C MET A 419 9.58 -5.29 -15.59
N ARG A 420 9.83 -5.77 -14.37
CA ARG A 420 10.53 -7.04 -14.11
C ARG A 420 9.61 -8.25 -14.22
N GLY A 421 8.30 -8.07 -14.05
CA GLY A 421 7.33 -9.15 -13.92
C GLY A 421 7.24 -9.71 -12.51
N ASP A 422 7.67 -8.92 -11.52
CA ASP A 422 7.68 -9.26 -10.12
C ASP A 422 6.31 -8.91 -9.50
N HIS A 423 5.53 -9.95 -9.20
CA HIS A 423 4.18 -9.85 -8.63
C HIS A 423 4.14 -9.73 -7.11
N THR A 424 5.29 -9.71 -6.43
CA THR A 424 5.38 -9.82 -4.96
C THR A 424 4.50 -8.80 -4.23
N LEU A 425 4.46 -7.56 -4.73
CA LEU A 425 3.75 -6.44 -4.11
C LEU A 425 2.37 -6.18 -4.72
N PHE A 426 1.90 -7.04 -5.60
CA PHE A 426 0.65 -6.88 -6.33
C PHE A 426 -0.45 -7.79 -5.78
N THR A 427 -1.68 -7.41 -6.06
CA THR A 427 -2.86 -8.16 -5.64
C THR A 427 -3.39 -9.03 -6.78
N THR A 428 -3.85 -10.23 -6.42
CA THR A 428 -4.41 -11.20 -7.37
C THR A 428 -5.93 -11.07 -7.44
N ALA A 429 -6.52 -11.47 -8.57
CA ALA A 429 -7.98 -11.56 -8.72
C ALA A 429 -8.60 -12.40 -7.60
N GLU A 430 -8.08 -13.61 -7.38
CA GLU A 430 -8.52 -14.55 -6.34
C GLU A 430 -8.48 -13.90 -4.94
N GLY A 431 -7.38 -13.23 -4.61
CA GLY A 431 -7.24 -12.56 -3.32
C GLY A 431 -8.25 -11.44 -3.11
N ILE A 432 -8.44 -10.58 -4.12
CA ILE A 432 -9.41 -9.48 -4.06
C ILE A 432 -10.85 -10.01 -3.94
N GLU A 433 -11.22 -11.00 -4.76
CA GLU A 433 -12.55 -11.60 -4.72
C GLU A 433 -12.84 -12.22 -3.36
N ARG A 434 -11.87 -12.95 -2.78
CA ARG A 434 -12.02 -13.50 -1.44
C ARG A 434 -12.18 -12.41 -0.38
N LEU A 435 -11.46 -11.29 -0.49
CA LEU A 435 -11.61 -10.16 0.43
C LEU A 435 -12.99 -9.50 0.34
N TRP A 436 -13.57 -9.41 -0.86
CA TRP A 436 -14.94 -8.95 -1.01
C TRP A 436 -15.97 -9.94 -0.48
N GLU A 437 -15.76 -11.24 -0.69
CA GLU A 437 -16.62 -12.30 -0.17
C GLU A 437 -16.70 -12.27 1.37
N VAL A 438 -15.57 -12.20 2.07
CA VAL A 438 -15.57 -12.10 3.54
C VAL A 438 -16.16 -10.79 4.05
N SER A 439 -16.18 -9.76 3.21
CA SER A 439 -16.74 -8.45 3.53
C SER A 439 -18.27 -8.39 3.41
N GLN A 440 -18.88 -9.31 2.66
CA GLN A 440 -20.29 -9.24 2.28
C GLN A 440 -21.24 -9.04 3.47
N PRO A 441 -21.11 -9.76 4.61
CA PRO A 441 -22.03 -9.56 5.74
C PRO A 441 -22.02 -8.13 6.29
N LEU A 442 -20.86 -7.48 6.33
CA LEU A 442 -20.74 -6.08 6.73
C LEU A 442 -21.33 -5.13 5.70
N LEU A 443 -21.14 -5.41 4.40
CA LEU A 443 -21.67 -4.57 3.33
C LEU A 443 -23.20 -4.61 3.26
N ASP A 444 -23.79 -5.78 3.54
CA ASP A 444 -25.24 -5.99 3.53
C ASP A 444 -25.93 -5.38 4.77
N ASN A 445 -25.26 -5.42 5.92
CA ASN A 445 -25.83 -5.00 7.20
C ASN A 445 -24.86 -4.08 7.97
N PRO A 446 -24.49 -2.92 7.43
CA PRO A 446 -23.52 -2.05 8.07
C PRO A 446 -24.11 -1.47 9.36
N PRO A 447 -23.36 -1.46 10.48
CA PRO A 447 -23.80 -0.76 11.68
C PRO A 447 -23.86 0.76 11.41
N PRO A 448 -24.75 1.51 12.09
CA PRO A 448 -24.87 2.95 11.88
C PRO A 448 -23.57 3.68 12.27
N VAL A 449 -23.25 4.77 11.55
CA VAL A 449 -22.06 5.55 11.88
C VAL A 449 -22.20 6.25 13.22
N ARG A 450 -21.11 6.29 13.98
CA ARG A 450 -21.00 7.06 15.22
C ARG A 450 -20.18 8.33 15.01
N LEU A 451 -20.71 9.46 15.45
CA LEU A 451 -20.01 10.73 15.29
C LEU A 451 -18.76 10.80 16.18
N TYR A 452 -17.71 11.44 15.68
CA TYR A 452 -16.50 11.73 16.45
C TYR A 452 -15.91 13.11 16.12
N ASP A 453 -15.20 13.70 17.08
CA ASP A 453 -14.55 14.99 16.93
C ASP A 453 -13.37 14.92 15.97
N GLN A 454 -13.20 15.95 15.14
CA GLN A 454 -12.00 16.11 14.33
C GLN A 454 -10.78 16.31 15.24
N GLY A 455 -9.67 15.65 14.90
CA GLY A 455 -8.47 15.58 15.75
C GLY A 455 -8.59 14.59 16.91
N GLY A 456 -9.68 13.82 16.99
CA GLY A 456 -9.84 12.72 17.94
C GLY A 456 -9.29 11.38 17.43
N TRP A 457 -9.45 10.32 18.23
CA TRP A 457 -9.02 8.95 17.90
C TRP A 457 -10.16 8.05 17.38
N GLY A 458 -11.26 8.66 16.94
CA GLY A 458 -12.48 7.98 16.53
C GLY A 458 -13.54 7.91 17.65
N PRO A 459 -14.66 7.20 17.42
CA PRO A 459 -15.77 7.10 18.38
C PRO A 459 -15.39 6.34 19.66
N LYS A 460 -15.98 6.69 20.80
CA LYS A 460 -15.70 6.02 22.09
C LYS A 460 -16.01 4.52 22.12
N SER A 461 -16.89 4.02 21.25
CA SER A 461 -17.24 2.60 21.17
C SER A 461 -16.09 1.70 20.74
N ILE A 462 -15.02 2.25 20.15
CA ILE A 462 -13.83 1.46 19.78
C ILE A 462 -13.14 0.83 20.99
N HIS A 463 -13.33 1.37 22.20
CA HIS A 463 -12.78 0.79 23.43
C HIS A 463 -13.51 -0.50 23.84
N GLN A 464 -14.81 -0.61 23.54
CA GLN A 464 -15.56 -1.85 23.77
C GLN A 464 -15.17 -2.93 22.78
N LEU A 465 -14.89 -2.55 21.52
CA LEU A 465 -14.47 -3.46 20.47
C LEU A 465 -13.16 -4.21 20.80
N ILE A 466 -12.18 -3.50 21.37
CA ILE A 466 -10.85 -4.05 21.65
C ILE A 466 -10.72 -4.63 23.07
N ALA A 467 -11.71 -4.44 23.94
CA ALA A 467 -11.67 -4.94 25.31
C ALA A 467 -11.48 -6.47 25.35
N PRO A 468 -10.69 -7.00 26.32
CA PRO A 468 -10.07 -6.31 27.45
C PRO A 468 -8.76 -5.58 27.13
N HIS A 469 -8.31 -5.58 25.88
CA HIS A 469 -7.12 -4.87 25.44
C HIS A 469 -7.40 -3.37 25.24
N ALA A 470 -6.37 -2.62 24.85
CA ALA A 470 -6.46 -1.20 24.53
C ALA A 470 -5.74 -0.90 23.22
N TRP A 471 -6.25 0.10 22.48
CA TRP A 471 -5.58 0.63 21.30
C TRP A 471 -4.23 1.23 21.69
N ARG A 472 -3.16 0.77 21.05
CA ARG A 472 -1.82 1.25 21.35
C ARG A 472 -1.50 2.49 20.53
N LEU A 473 -1.51 3.65 21.19
CA LEU A 473 -1.37 4.93 20.51
C LEU A 473 0.11 5.31 20.29
N PRO A 474 0.42 6.17 19.30
CA PRO A 474 1.78 6.66 19.04
C PRO A 474 2.45 7.36 20.24
N PHE A 475 1.74 8.26 20.94
CA PHE A 475 2.31 9.08 22.02
C PHE A 475 2.73 8.29 23.27
N GLU A 476 2.31 7.04 23.41
CA GLU A 476 2.80 6.12 24.44
C GLU A 476 4.25 5.66 24.17
N ARG A 477 4.87 6.17 23.10
CA ARG A 477 6.25 5.87 22.67
C ARG A 477 7.06 7.16 22.61
N ALA A 478 7.78 7.47 23.69
CA ALA A 478 8.85 8.46 23.60
C ALA A 478 10.01 7.87 22.77
N TRP A 479 10.24 8.43 21.57
CA TRP A 479 11.43 8.09 20.77
C TRP A 479 12.65 8.80 21.36
N ARG A 480 13.83 8.17 21.23
CA ARG A 480 15.08 8.85 21.60
C ARG A 480 15.41 9.91 20.53
N ASP A 481 15.30 11.19 20.88
CA ASP A 481 15.75 12.27 20.01
C ASP A 481 17.27 12.19 19.80
N ALA A 482 17.70 12.01 18.55
CA ALA A 482 19.12 12.09 18.18
C ALA A 482 19.73 13.48 18.49
N ALA A 483 18.89 14.53 18.59
CA ALA A 483 19.29 15.90 18.88
C ALA A 483 19.60 16.19 20.36
N LYS A 484 19.51 15.18 21.25
CA LYS A 484 19.95 15.28 22.66
C LYS A 484 21.22 14.48 22.93
N ARG A 485 22.09 14.34 21.94
CA ARG A 485 23.48 13.95 22.17
C ARG A 485 24.27 15.25 22.25
N ASP A 486 24.46 15.72 23.48
CA ASP A 486 25.43 16.77 23.82
C ASP A 486 26.85 16.40 23.34
#